data_AF-A0A834VTZ7-F1
#
_entry.id   AF-A0A834VTZ7-F1
#
_cell.length_a   1.000
_cell.length_b   1.000
_cell.length_c   1.000
_cell.angle_alpha   90.00
_cell.angle_beta   90.00
_cell.angle_gamma   90.00
#
_symmetry.space_group_name_H-M   'P 1'
#
loop_
_entity.id
_entity.type
_entity.pdbx_description
1 polymer ?
#
loop_
_entity_poly.entity_id
_entity_poly.type
_entity_poly.pdbx_seq_one_letter_code
_entity_poly.pdbx_strand_id
1 'polypeptide(L)'
;MRNHINYITKLEFLPAFKAAFDRAFTPANICSAFRGAGLVPLQLEAVLSKVDVQLRTLTPPAAALPEAPWVAQTPSNARELEAQSSLISSIIKAIDQLKKGAEVIMLSAKLMRDRISSLEKANSAASARRQRSKRRIQKHGVLTKGAGEDILTQNEADQQIAHEER
;
A
#
# COMPACT_ATOMS: atom_id res chain seq x y z
N MET A 1 -2.40 -72.05 7.41
CA MET A 1 -1.50 -71.31 8.33
C MET A 1 -1.30 -69.91 7.76
N ARG A 2 -1.74 -68.86 8.45
CA ARG A 2 -1.50 -67.46 8.03
C ARG A 2 -0.14 -67.05 8.58
N ASN A 3 0.87 -66.98 7.72
CA ASN A 3 2.17 -66.46 8.10
C ASN A 3 2.00 -64.96 8.39
N HIS A 4 2.08 -64.60 9.67
CA HIS A 4 1.79 -63.28 10.20
C HIS A 4 2.97 -62.32 9.93
N ILE A 5 3.22 -62.05 8.65
CA ILE A 5 4.30 -61.16 8.19
C ILE A 5 3.70 -59.77 7.98
N ASN A 6 3.97 -58.86 8.93
CA ASN A 6 3.47 -57.49 8.93
C ASN A 6 4.40 -56.49 8.24
N TYR A 7 5.43 -56.95 7.52
CA TYR A 7 6.39 -56.08 6.83
C TYR A 7 6.64 -56.58 5.41
N ILE A 8 6.80 -55.64 4.47
CA ILE A 8 7.18 -55.89 3.08
C ILE A 8 8.33 -54.97 2.73
N THR A 9 9.38 -55.51 2.12
CA THR A 9 10.52 -54.69 1.69
C THR A 9 10.18 -53.90 0.43
N LYS A 10 10.89 -52.80 0.16
CA LYS A 10 10.65 -51.98 -1.05
C LYS A 10 10.79 -52.77 -2.36
N LEU A 11 11.73 -53.72 -2.40
CA LEU A 11 11.98 -54.55 -3.59
C LEU A 11 10.85 -55.55 -3.84
N GLU A 12 10.22 -56.06 -2.76
CA GLU A 12 9.10 -56.99 -2.84
C GLU A 12 7.75 -56.28 -3.04
N PHE A 13 7.66 -55.00 -2.62
CA PHE A 13 6.43 -54.22 -2.72
C PHE A 13 5.98 -53.99 -4.16
N LEU A 14 6.87 -53.59 -5.07
CA LEU A 14 6.47 -53.24 -6.43
C LEU A 14 5.90 -54.44 -7.22
N PRO A 15 6.52 -55.64 -7.20
CA PRO A 15 5.94 -56.83 -7.82
C PRO A 15 4.62 -57.25 -7.17
N ALA A 16 4.54 -57.23 -5.84
CA ALA A 16 3.32 -57.58 -5.11
C ALA A 16 2.17 -56.60 -5.40
N PHE A 17 2.47 -55.30 -5.44
CA PHE A 17 1.52 -54.25 -5.81
C PHE A 17 1.02 -54.45 -7.23
N LYS A 18 1.91 -54.70 -8.20
CA LYS A 18 1.53 -54.92 -9.59
C LYS A 18 0.59 -56.13 -9.74
N ALA A 19 0.91 -57.24 -9.07
CA ALA A 19 0.06 -58.44 -9.07
C ALA A 19 -1.30 -58.18 -8.41
N ALA A 20 -1.34 -57.43 -7.31
CA ALA A 20 -2.60 -57.05 -6.65
C ALA A 20 -3.42 -56.08 -7.51
N PHE A 21 -2.77 -55.11 -8.14
CA PHE A 21 -3.38 -54.12 -9.02
C PHE A 21 -4.05 -54.80 -10.22
N ASP A 22 -3.33 -55.68 -10.91
CA ASP A 22 -3.87 -56.39 -12.09
C ASP A 22 -5.04 -57.31 -11.73
N ARG A 23 -5.04 -57.85 -10.50
CA ARG A 23 -6.16 -58.64 -9.98
C ARG A 23 -7.35 -57.78 -9.55
N ALA A 24 -7.10 -56.56 -9.08
CA ALA A 24 -8.15 -55.64 -8.61
C ALA A 24 -8.84 -54.91 -9.77
N PHE A 25 -8.06 -54.35 -10.70
CA PHE A 25 -8.54 -53.50 -11.80
C PHE A 25 -8.90 -54.31 -13.05
N THR A 26 -9.76 -55.31 -12.91
CA THR A 26 -10.33 -56.04 -14.04
C THR A 26 -11.61 -55.34 -14.53
N PRO A 27 -11.95 -55.43 -15.83
CA PRO A 27 -13.21 -54.86 -16.34
C PRO A 27 -14.45 -55.33 -15.56
N ALA A 28 -14.47 -56.60 -15.14
CA ALA A 28 -15.55 -57.16 -14.33
C ALA A 28 -15.64 -56.49 -12.95
N ASN A 29 -14.52 -56.36 -12.23
CA ASN A 29 -14.49 -55.71 -10.92
C ASN A 29 -14.90 -54.23 -11.02
N ILE A 30 -14.39 -53.53 -12.03
CA ILE A 30 -14.72 -52.13 -12.28
C ILE A 30 -16.24 -51.99 -12.53
N CYS A 31 -16.80 -52.72 -13.49
CA CYS A 31 -18.23 -52.69 -13.79
C CYS A 31 -19.10 -53.07 -12.58
N SER A 32 -18.66 -54.03 -11.77
CA SER A 32 -19.37 -54.43 -10.54
C SER A 32 -19.35 -53.34 -9.47
N ALA A 33 -18.23 -52.62 -9.29
CA ALA A 33 -18.09 -51.55 -8.32
C ALA A 33 -18.98 -50.35 -8.69
N PHE A 34 -19.00 -49.97 -9.97
CA PHE A 34 -19.91 -48.94 -10.46
C PHE A 34 -21.38 -49.36 -10.26
N ARG A 35 -21.73 -50.61 -10.59
CA ARG A 35 -23.10 -51.11 -10.36
C ARG A 35 -23.48 -51.04 -8.88
N GLY A 36 -22.56 -51.39 -7.97
CA GLY A 36 -22.76 -51.26 -6.52
C GLY A 36 -22.98 -49.81 -6.07
N ALA A 37 -22.36 -48.85 -6.76
CA ALA A 37 -22.58 -47.41 -6.56
C ALA A 37 -23.82 -46.86 -7.28
N GLY A 38 -24.62 -47.71 -7.94
CA GLY A 38 -25.79 -47.29 -8.73
C GLY A 38 -25.46 -46.63 -10.06
N LEU A 39 -24.20 -46.72 -10.50
CA LEU A 39 -23.71 -46.23 -11.79
C LEU A 39 -23.63 -47.40 -12.78
N VAL A 40 -24.04 -47.18 -14.02
CA VAL A 40 -23.94 -48.20 -15.08
C VAL A 40 -22.98 -47.69 -16.15
N PRO A 41 -21.68 -48.03 -16.07
CA PRO A 41 -20.73 -47.68 -17.12
C PRO A 41 -21.13 -48.45 -18.38
N LEU A 42 -21.15 -47.77 -19.52
CA LEU A 42 -21.59 -48.26 -20.84
C LEU A 42 -23.09 -48.26 -21.15
N GLN A 43 -23.92 -47.55 -20.40
CA GLN A 43 -25.23 -47.18 -20.93
C GLN A 43 -25.23 -45.72 -21.38
N LEU A 44 -24.44 -45.44 -22.44
CA LEU A 44 -24.28 -44.09 -23.01
C LEU A 44 -25.64 -43.46 -23.33
N GLU A 45 -26.59 -44.25 -23.86
CA GLU A 45 -27.97 -43.82 -24.11
C GLU A 45 -28.76 -43.47 -22.83
N ALA A 46 -28.52 -44.16 -21.71
CA ALA A 46 -29.16 -43.85 -20.43
C ALA A 46 -28.54 -42.59 -19.78
N VAL A 47 -27.27 -42.32 -20.05
CA VAL A 47 -26.60 -41.08 -19.66
C VAL A 47 -27.10 -39.92 -20.52
N LEU A 48 -27.13 -40.08 -21.85
CA LEU A 48 -27.59 -39.06 -22.79
C LEU A 48 -29.08 -38.73 -22.61
N SER A 49 -29.94 -39.72 -22.35
CA SER A 49 -31.37 -39.48 -22.06
C SER A 49 -31.63 -38.80 -20.72
N LYS A 50 -30.71 -38.91 -19.75
CA LYS A 50 -30.74 -38.14 -18.49
C LYS A 50 -30.13 -36.74 -18.64
N VAL A 51 -29.31 -36.53 -19.67
CA VAL A 51 -28.87 -35.20 -20.10
C VAL A 51 -29.95 -34.61 -21.02
N ASP A 52 -31.21 -34.63 -20.57
CA ASP A 52 -32.21 -33.71 -21.09
C ASP A 52 -31.84 -32.34 -20.50
N VAL A 53 -30.92 -31.65 -21.17
CA VAL A 53 -30.64 -30.23 -20.91
C VAL A 53 -31.86 -29.47 -21.37
N GLN A 54 -32.95 -29.56 -20.59
CA GLN A 54 -33.92 -28.49 -20.58
C GLN A 54 -33.14 -27.29 -20.07
N LEU A 55 -32.71 -26.45 -21.00
CA LEU A 55 -32.46 -25.04 -20.74
C LEU A 55 -33.81 -24.51 -20.23
N ARG A 56 -34.08 -24.74 -18.95
CA ARG A 56 -35.13 -24.06 -18.23
C ARG A 56 -34.65 -22.63 -18.25
N THR A 57 -35.15 -21.86 -19.21
CA THR A 57 -34.99 -20.42 -19.25
C THR A 57 -35.49 -19.97 -17.89
N LEU A 58 -34.56 -19.71 -16.97
CA LEU A 58 -34.90 -19.12 -15.69
C LEU A 58 -35.62 -17.84 -16.09
N THR A 59 -36.90 -17.75 -15.73
CA THR A 59 -37.66 -16.52 -15.83
C THR A 59 -36.75 -15.40 -15.33
N PRO A 60 -36.47 -14.37 -16.15
CA PRO A 60 -35.56 -13.32 -15.73
C PRO A 60 -36.07 -12.76 -14.40
N PRO A 61 -35.19 -12.56 -13.40
CA PRO A 61 -35.62 -11.97 -12.14
C PRO A 61 -36.36 -10.66 -12.43
N ALA A 62 -37.57 -10.55 -11.90
CA ALA A 62 -38.33 -9.32 -11.96
C ALA A 62 -37.48 -8.19 -11.35
N ALA A 63 -37.29 -7.14 -12.13
CA ALA A 63 -36.90 -5.78 -11.74
C ALA A 63 -35.82 -5.64 -10.65
N ALA A 64 -34.64 -5.17 -11.10
CA ALA A 64 -33.69 -4.34 -10.36
C ALA A 64 -33.82 -4.34 -8.82
N LEU A 65 -33.19 -5.32 -8.17
CA LEU A 65 -32.87 -5.15 -6.76
C LEU A 65 -31.83 -4.02 -6.62
N PRO A 66 -31.88 -3.24 -5.53
CA PRO A 66 -30.96 -2.13 -5.30
C PRO A 66 -29.53 -2.62 -5.42
N GLU A 67 -28.69 -1.81 -6.05
CA GLU A 67 -27.25 -2.00 -6.24
C GLU A 67 -26.63 -2.59 -4.96
N ALA A 68 -26.50 -3.92 -4.94
CA ALA A 68 -26.00 -4.61 -3.76
C ALA A 68 -24.55 -4.17 -3.58
N PRO A 69 -24.13 -3.79 -2.36
CA PRO A 69 -22.73 -3.49 -2.07
C PRO A 69 -21.85 -4.60 -2.62
N TRP A 70 -20.80 -4.25 -3.35
CA TRP A 70 -19.90 -5.22 -3.99
C TRP A 70 -19.56 -6.37 -3.04
N VAL A 71 -19.90 -7.60 -3.45
CA VAL A 71 -19.54 -8.83 -2.75
C VAL A 71 -18.55 -9.59 -3.64
N ALA A 72 -17.45 -10.08 -3.04
CA ALA A 72 -16.48 -10.93 -3.72
C ALA A 72 -17.09 -12.33 -4.01
N GLN A 73 -18.03 -12.38 -4.95
CA GLN A 73 -18.62 -13.61 -5.46
C GLN A 73 -17.98 -13.98 -6.80
N THR A 74 -17.86 -15.28 -7.04
CA THR A 74 -17.44 -15.83 -8.33
C THR A 74 -18.43 -15.38 -9.41
N PRO A 75 -17.97 -14.71 -10.49
CA PRO A 75 -18.84 -14.34 -11.60
C PRO A 75 -19.54 -15.57 -12.16
N SER A 76 -20.86 -15.51 -12.26
CA SER A 76 -21.66 -16.62 -12.78
C SER A 76 -21.83 -16.55 -14.29
N ASN A 77 -21.49 -15.42 -14.91
CA ASN A 77 -21.54 -15.20 -16.36
C ASN A 77 -20.45 -14.23 -16.85
N ALA A 78 -20.25 -14.17 -18.16
CA ALA A 78 -19.21 -13.35 -18.79
C ALA A 78 -19.41 -11.83 -18.57
N ARG A 79 -20.67 -11.36 -18.52
CA ARG A 79 -20.98 -9.93 -18.29
C ARG A 79 -20.55 -9.49 -16.88
N GLU A 80 -20.81 -10.31 -15.87
CA GLU A 80 -20.35 -10.07 -14.49
C GLU A 80 -18.83 -10.05 -14.41
N LEU A 81 -18.15 -10.96 -15.11
CA LEU A 81 -16.68 -11.00 -15.15
C LEU A 81 -16.09 -9.72 -15.75
N GLU A 82 -16.64 -9.23 -16.87
CA GLU A 82 -16.20 -7.97 -17.47
C GLU A 82 -16.44 -6.77 -16.54
N ALA A 83 -17.61 -6.70 -15.91
CA ALA A 83 -17.93 -5.63 -14.96
C ALA A 83 -16.95 -5.61 -13.77
N GLN A 84 -16.67 -6.78 -13.17
CA GLN A 84 -15.69 -6.90 -12.10
C GLN A 84 -14.26 -6.56 -12.56
N SER A 85 -13.85 -7.03 -13.75
CA SER A 85 -12.53 -6.72 -14.33
C SER A 85 -12.34 -5.22 -14.55
N SER A 86 -13.36 -4.55 -15.10
CA SER A 86 -13.36 -3.09 -15.29
C SER A 86 -13.26 -2.33 -13.97
N LEU A 87 -14.01 -2.76 -12.95
CA LEU A 87 -13.96 -2.19 -11.62
C LEU A 87 -12.57 -2.35 -10.98
N ILE A 88 -11.99 -3.55 -11.02
CA ILE A 88 -10.64 -3.83 -10.50
C ILE A 88 -9.60 -2.95 -11.23
N SER A 89 -9.70 -2.84 -12.55
CA SER A 89 -8.83 -1.97 -13.35
C SER A 89 -8.93 -0.50 -12.93
N SER A 90 -10.15 -0.01 -12.67
CA SER A 90 -10.39 1.35 -12.16
C SER A 90 -9.76 1.56 -10.79
N ILE A 91 -9.94 0.62 -9.86
CA ILE A 91 -9.36 0.67 -8.51
C ILE A 91 -7.82 0.72 -8.58
N ILE A 92 -7.20 -0.12 -9.41
CA ILE A 92 -5.75 -0.14 -9.59
C ILE A 92 -5.25 1.23 -10.10
N LYS A 93 -5.95 1.84 -11.07
CA LYS A 93 -5.61 3.18 -11.56
C LYS A 93 -5.71 4.25 -10.46
N ALA A 94 -6.75 4.21 -9.64
CA ALA A 94 -6.92 5.14 -8.53
C ALA A 94 -5.80 5.00 -7.47
N ILE A 95 -5.39 3.76 -7.18
CA ILE A 95 -4.27 3.48 -6.26
C ILE A 95 -2.94 4.03 -6.82
N ASP A 96 -2.67 3.87 -8.11
CA ASP A 96 -1.46 4.42 -8.74
C ASP A 96 -1.42 5.96 -8.70
N GLN A 97 -2.57 6.61 -8.93
CA GLN A 97 -2.70 8.06 -8.80
C GLN A 97 -2.47 8.51 -7.35
N LEU A 98 -3.03 7.80 -6.38
CA LEU A 98 -2.83 8.09 -4.95
C LEU A 98 -1.35 7.96 -4.57
N LYS A 99 -0.67 6.91 -5.04
CA LYS A 99 0.77 6.70 -4.82
C LYS A 99 1.58 7.89 -5.34
N LYS A 100 1.34 8.30 -6.58
CA LYS A 100 2.01 9.47 -7.18
C LYS A 100 1.75 10.75 -6.40
N GLY A 101 0.51 10.98 -5.98
CA GLY A 101 0.15 12.12 -5.13
C GLY A 101 0.89 12.13 -3.80
N ALA A 102 0.98 10.97 -3.14
CA ALA A 102 1.70 10.83 -1.88
C ALA A 102 3.21 11.11 -2.03
N GLU A 103 3.84 10.66 -3.11
CA GLU A 103 5.25 10.94 -3.42
C GLU A 103 5.50 12.45 -3.59
N VAL A 104 4.64 13.14 -4.34
CA VAL A 104 4.73 14.60 -4.55
C VAL A 104 4.55 15.37 -3.25
N ILE A 105 3.57 14.99 -2.42
CA ILE A 105 3.32 15.61 -1.12
C ILE A 105 4.52 15.39 -0.19
N MET A 106 5.08 14.19 -0.15
CA MET A 106 6.23 13.87 0.69
C MET A 106 7.46 14.69 0.30
N LEU A 107 7.77 14.79 -1.01
CA LEU A 107 8.86 15.62 -1.50
C LEU A 107 8.65 17.10 -1.15
N SER A 108 7.44 17.61 -1.38
CA SER A 108 7.08 18.99 -1.06
C SER A 108 7.20 19.27 0.44
N ALA A 109 6.75 18.34 1.30
CA ALA A 109 6.87 18.45 2.75
C ALA A 109 8.32 18.48 3.22
N LYS A 110 9.23 17.74 2.55
CA LYS A 110 10.67 17.81 2.82
C LYS A 110 11.23 19.19 2.48
N LEU A 111 10.95 19.69 1.28
CA LEU A 111 11.39 21.03 0.85
C LEU A 111 10.85 22.14 1.76
N MET A 112 9.59 22.04 2.17
CA MET A 112 8.98 22.98 3.11
C MET A 112 9.66 22.92 4.48
N ARG A 113 9.97 21.73 5.01
CA ARG A 113 10.73 21.59 6.28
C ARG A 113 12.11 22.23 6.20
N ASP A 114 12.84 22.02 5.11
CA ASP A 114 14.16 22.62 4.92
C ASP A 114 14.05 24.16 4.85
N ARG A 115 13.03 24.67 4.14
CA ARG A 115 12.77 26.11 4.04
C ARG A 115 12.38 26.72 5.38
N ILE A 116 11.51 26.07 6.14
CA ILE A 116 11.10 26.50 7.50
C ILE A 116 12.33 26.56 8.41
N SER A 117 13.15 25.51 8.45
CA SER A 117 14.36 25.50 9.28
C SER A 117 15.35 26.61 8.90
N SER A 118 15.52 26.88 7.60
CA SER A 118 16.35 27.98 7.10
C SER A 118 15.80 29.35 7.55
N LEU A 119 14.49 29.57 7.43
CA LEU A 119 13.83 30.80 7.84
C LEU A 119 13.91 31.01 9.36
N GLU A 120 13.70 29.97 10.16
CA GLU A 120 13.83 30.03 11.62
C GLU A 120 15.24 30.42 12.06
N LYS A 121 16.28 29.84 11.44
CA LYS A 121 17.68 30.21 11.69
C LYS A 121 17.95 31.66 11.32
N ALA A 122 17.51 32.11 10.15
CA ALA A 122 17.67 33.48 9.70
C ALA A 122 16.94 34.47 10.62
N ASN A 123 15.71 34.16 11.03
CA ASN A 123 14.92 34.99 11.92
C ASN A 123 15.52 35.08 13.33
N SER A 124 16.05 33.97 13.85
CA SER A 124 16.77 33.93 15.13
C SER A 124 18.02 34.82 15.08
N ALA A 125 18.80 34.73 14.00
CA ALA A 125 19.98 35.58 13.80
C ALA A 125 19.62 37.06 13.67
N ALA A 126 18.57 37.40 12.92
CA ALA A 126 18.07 38.76 12.76
C ALA A 126 17.58 39.33 14.11
N SER A 127 16.83 38.54 14.87
CA SER A 127 16.36 38.90 16.20
C SER A 127 17.51 39.15 17.17
N ALA A 128 18.52 38.27 17.18
CA ALA A 128 19.72 38.46 17.99
C ALA A 128 20.49 39.74 17.60
N ARG A 129 20.63 40.04 16.31
CA ARG A 129 21.24 41.29 15.82
C ARG A 129 20.46 42.52 16.28
N ARG A 130 19.12 42.48 16.17
CA ARG A 130 18.25 43.59 16.58
C ARG A 130 18.36 43.85 18.09
N GLN A 131 18.40 42.79 18.90
CA GLN A 131 18.61 42.90 20.35
C GLN A 131 19.98 43.48 20.70
N ARG A 132 21.06 43.03 20.04
CA ARG A 132 22.40 43.62 20.23
C ARG A 132 22.42 45.10 19.87
N SER A 133 21.81 45.49 18.75
CA SER A 133 21.72 46.89 18.33
C SER A 133 20.97 47.74 19.37
N LYS A 134 19.80 47.28 19.84
CA LYS A 134 19.04 47.96 20.91
C LYS A 134 19.85 48.11 22.20
N ARG A 135 20.55 47.05 22.64
CA ARG A 135 21.42 47.11 23.82
C ARG A 135 22.59 48.10 23.63
N ARG A 136 23.18 48.17 22.43
CA ARG A 136 24.23 49.17 22.13
C ARG A 136 23.69 50.59 22.23
N ILE A 137 22.52 50.87 21.67
CA ILE A 137 21.87 52.18 21.73
C ILE A 137 21.56 52.55 23.19
N GLN A 138 21.01 51.64 23.99
CA GLN A 138 20.79 51.88 25.42
C GLN A 138 22.09 52.18 26.18
N LYS A 139 23.17 51.43 25.92
CA LYS A 139 24.47 51.66 26.57
C LYS A 139 25.13 52.99 26.18
N HIS A 140 24.86 53.50 24.98
CA HIS A 140 25.40 54.79 24.53
C HIS A 140 24.47 55.98 24.86
N GLY A 141 23.30 55.73 25.45
CA GLY A 141 22.34 56.77 25.82
C GLY A 141 21.80 57.56 24.62
N VAL A 142 20.80 58.40 24.87
CA VAL A 142 20.48 59.50 23.95
C VAL A 142 21.42 60.64 24.34
N LEU A 143 22.29 61.07 23.43
CA LEU A 143 23.13 62.25 23.65
C LEU A 143 22.20 63.45 23.80
N THR A 144 22.06 63.96 25.02
CA THR A 144 21.29 65.17 25.30
C THR A 144 22.04 66.38 24.73
N LYS A 145 21.31 67.43 24.30
CA LYS A 145 21.91 68.60 23.64
C LYS A 145 23.06 69.21 24.46
N GLY A 146 22.89 69.32 25.79
CA GLY A 146 23.93 69.81 26.69
C GLY A 146 25.19 68.93 26.71
N ALA A 147 25.04 67.61 26.79
CA ALA A 147 26.19 66.69 26.73
C ALA A 147 26.92 66.75 25.37
N GLY A 148 26.21 67.08 24.28
CA GLY A 148 26.81 67.33 22.97
C GLY A 148 27.57 68.65 22.90
N GLU A 149 27.03 69.71 23.52
CA GLU A 149 27.69 71.02 23.64
C GLU A 149 28.98 70.92 24.49
N ASP A 150 28.95 70.16 25.59
CA ASP A 150 30.12 69.92 26.46
C ASP A 150 31.26 69.18 25.73
N ILE A 151 30.94 68.22 24.86
CA ILE A 151 31.95 67.54 24.04
C ILE A 151 32.55 68.50 23.01
N LEU A 152 31.76 69.44 22.50
CA LEU A 152 32.24 70.42 21.52
C LEU A 152 33.22 71.41 22.18
N THR A 153 32.85 71.96 23.33
CA THR A 153 33.70 72.89 24.09
C THR A 153 35.01 72.22 24.53
N GLN A 154 34.95 70.94 24.91
CA GLN A 154 36.15 70.21 25.30
C GLN A 154 37.09 69.93 24.12
N ASN A 155 36.55 69.62 22.94
CA ASN A 155 37.37 69.48 21.72
C ASN A 155 37.97 70.83 21.26
N GLU A 156 37.24 71.94 21.42
CA GLU A 156 37.77 73.28 21.10
C GLU A 156 38.91 73.66 22.05
N ALA A 157 38.77 73.36 23.35
CA ALA A 157 39.83 73.56 24.34
C ALA A 157 41.06 72.68 24.04
N ASP A 158 40.87 71.40 23.74
CA ASP A 158 41.96 70.48 23.40
C ASP A 158 42.69 70.91 22.10
N GLN A 159 41.97 71.44 21.12
CA GLN A 159 42.56 72.01 19.90
C GLN A 159 43.37 73.29 20.19
N GLN A 160 42.91 74.14 21.10
CA GLN A 160 43.66 75.34 21.53
C GLN A 160 44.95 74.96 22.26
N ILE A 161 44.90 73.99 23.17
CA ILE A 161 46.09 73.48 23.89
C ILE A 161 47.10 72.90 22.89
N ALA A 162 46.65 72.09 21.92
CA ALA A 162 47.51 71.53 20.89
C ALA A 162 48.12 72.58 19.94
N HIS A 163 47.53 73.77 19.87
CA HIS A 163 48.03 74.89 19.07
C HIS A 163 48.99 75.79 19.85
N GLU A 164 48.94 75.78 21.18
CA GLU A 164 49.83 76.50 22.09
C GLU A 164 51.11 75.70 22.45
N GLU A 165 51.06 74.37 22.38
CA GLU A 165 52.22 73.48 22.62
C GLU A 165 53.14 73.29 21.39
N ARG A 166 52.99 74.12 20.34
CA ARG A 166 53.74 74.04 19.08
C ARG A 166 54.55 75.30 18.81
#